data_AF-A0A945FX79-F1
#
_entry.id   AF-A0A945FX79-F1
#
_cell.length_a   1.000
_cell.length_b   1.000
_cell.length_c   1.000
_cell.angle_alpha   90.00
_cell.angle_beta   90.00
_cell.angle_gamma   90.00
#
_symmetry.space_group_name_H-M   'P 1'
#
loop_
_entity.id
_entity.type
_entity.pdbx_description
1 polymer ?
#
loop_
_entity_poly.entity_id
_entity_poly.type
_entity_poly.pdbx_seq_one_letter_code
_entity_poly.pdbx_strand_id
1 'polypeptide(L)'
;TAKRPDVSRLSTIERNLYGLIARHYVAQFLPDHEYQAVEIEIECCKEKFTGKGKKTLIVGWKSVLPPQKKEAADLPLVKKGDAVMCKTAELIDKKTKPLSRFTEGTLIKAMAGIARYVENPKVKSVLKESAGIGTEATRASIIETLKQRNTIQLKGKTILSTEHGRHFIDSVPGRVKDPAVTAWWEQQMSEIAEEGADANIFLEKMTDWMCKLVASANPEQFRKVAKANPKKERACGGNNPPTRKMIQLAKSIAKDRNLKLPRGYTKSFDITKQFLDKQLS
;
A
#
# COMPACT_ATOMS: atom_id res chain seq x y z
N THR A 1 25.22 27.96 -17.33
CA THR A 1 26.04 27.70 -16.13
C THR A 1 25.46 26.53 -15.34
N ALA A 2 25.99 25.32 -15.52
CA ALA A 2 25.51 24.15 -14.80
C ALA A 2 26.04 24.16 -13.36
N LYS A 3 25.22 24.56 -12.39
CA LYS A 3 25.51 24.34 -10.96
C LYS A 3 25.47 22.84 -10.71
N ARG A 4 26.62 22.23 -10.37
CA ARG A 4 26.66 20.82 -9.97
C ARG A 4 25.92 20.67 -8.62
N PRO A 5 24.90 19.81 -8.52
CA PRO A 5 24.20 19.60 -7.26
C PRO A 5 25.12 18.94 -6.24
N ASP A 6 25.20 19.52 -5.03
CA ASP A 6 25.97 18.99 -3.93
C ASP A 6 25.18 17.89 -3.19
N VAL A 7 25.41 16.65 -3.62
CA VAL A 7 24.79 15.43 -3.06
C VAL A 7 25.24 15.13 -1.62
N SER A 8 26.28 15.79 -1.11
CA SER A 8 26.73 15.61 0.28
C SER A 8 25.76 16.20 1.31
N ARG A 9 24.98 17.21 0.90
CA ARG A 9 23.98 17.89 1.72
C ARG A 9 22.69 17.08 1.94
N LEU A 10 22.49 16.02 1.16
CA LEU A 10 21.33 15.14 1.30
C LEU A 10 21.55 14.15 2.45
N SER A 11 20.51 13.91 3.24
CA SER A 11 20.46 12.81 4.19
C SER A 11 20.63 11.46 3.47
N THR A 12 20.96 10.40 4.22
CA THR A 12 21.11 9.06 3.64
C THR A 12 19.84 8.60 2.92
N ILE A 13 18.65 8.90 3.45
CA ILE A 13 17.37 8.52 2.84
C ILE A 13 17.14 9.29 1.55
N GLU A 14 17.30 10.62 1.57
CA GLU A 14 17.13 11.46 0.38
C GLU A 14 18.14 11.12 -0.71
N ARG A 15 19.39 10.83 -0.34
CA ARG A 15 20.43 10.42 -1.27
C ARG A 15 20.11 9.08 -1.93
N ASN A 16 19.60 8.12 -1.15
CA ASN A 16 19.18 6.82 -1.68
C ASN A 16 17.98 6.96 -2.63
N LEU A 17 16.98 7.78 -2.26
CA LEU A 17 15.81 8.05 -3.10
C LEU A 17 16.19 8.78 -4.38
N TYR A 18 16.99 9.85 -4.27
CA TYR A 18 17.52 10.59 -5.42
C TYR A 18 18.34 9.68 -6.34
N GLY A 19 19.25 8.88 -5.78
CA GLY A 19 20.06 7.94 -6.54
C GLY A 19 19.21 6.89 -7.27
N LEU A 20 18.13 6.41 -6.65
CA LEU A 20 17.19 5.49 -7.29
C LEU A 20 16.50 6.16 -8.51
N ILE A 21 15.98 7.38 -8.33
CA ILE A 21 15.29 8.13 -9.39
C ILE A 21 16.26 8.47 -10.53
N ALA A 22 17.44 9.02 -10.20
CA ALA A 22 18.44 9.43 -11.18
C ALA A 22 18.93 8.26 -12.03
N ARG A 23 19.18 7.09 -11.42
CA ARG A 23 19.58 5.88 -12.18
C ARG A 23 18.49 5.40 -13.13
N HIS A 24 17.22 5.42 -12.71
CA HIS A 24 16.10 5.07 -13.59
C HIS A 24 15.88 6.10 -14.71
N TYR A 25 16.19 7.38 -14.47
CA TYR A 25 16.16 8.39 -15.51
C TYR A 25 17.28 8.17 -16.53
N VAL A 26 18.51 7.97 -16.08
CA VAL A 26 19.67 7.68 -16.94
C VAL A 26 19.46 6.39 -17.75
N ALA A 27 18.81 5.38 -17.16
CA ALA A 27 18.49 4.12 -17.82
C ALA A 27 17.66 4.28 -19.11
N GLN A 28 16.85 5.35 -19.23
CA GLN A 28 16.04 5.61 -20.43
C GLN A 28 16.87 6.00 -21.65
N PHE A 29 18.13 6.42 -21.45
CA PHE A 29 19.05 6.83 -22.52
C PHE A 29 20.10 5.76 -22.85
N LEU A 30 20.02 4.59 -22.21
CA LEU A 30 20.91 3.47 -22.45
C LEU A 30 20.25 2.46 -23.39
N PRO A 31 21.04 1.68 -24.15
CA PRO A 31 20.50 0.66 -25.04
C PRO A 31 19.77 -0.43 -24.27
N ASP A 32 18.92 -1.15 -25.00
CA ASP A 32 18.18 -2.29 -24.46
C ASP A 32 19.11 -3.39 -23.93
N HIS A 33 18.62 -4.13 -22.94
CA HIS A 33 19.31 -5.28 -22.42
C HIS A 33 19.03 -6.50 -23.31
N GLU A 34 20.03 -6.93 -24.07
CA GLU A 34 19.94 -8.07 -24.96
C GLU A 34 20.53 -9.33 -24.33
N TYR A 35 19.86 -10.45 -24.56
CA TYR A 35 20.29 -11.74 -24.08
C TYR A 35 19.88 -12.85 -25.03
N GLN A 36 20.65 -13.92 -25.03
CA GLN A 36 20.31 -15.16 -25.71
C GLN A 36 19.66 -16.11 -24.69
N ALA A 37 18.39 -16.44 -24.91
CA ALA A 37 17.72 -17.50 -24.17
C ALA A 37 18.05 -18.85 -24.83
N VAL A 38 18.51 -19.80 -24.04
CA VAL A 38 18.83 -21.16 -24.49
C VAL A 38 17.91 -22.13 -23.77
N GLU A 39 17.20 -22.95 -24.53
CA GLU A 39 16.37 -24.04 -24.01
C GLU A 39 16.89 -25.34 -24.61
N ILE A 40 17.30 -26.27 -23.74
CA ILE A 40 17.82 -27.58 -24.12
C ILE A 40 16.81 -28.62 -23.64
N GLU A 41 16.23 -29.36 -24.58
CA GLU A 41 15.41 -30.52 -24.29
C GLU A 41 16.25 -31.78 -24.43
N ILE A 42 16.22 -32.62 -23.40
CA ILE A 42 16.97 -33.87 -23.30
C ILE A 42 15.99 -35.00 -23.09
N GLU A 43 16.10 -36.04 -23.89
CA GLU A 43 15.37 -37.29 -23.66
C GLU A 43 16.28 -38.30 -22.97
N CYS A 44 15.85 -38.80 -21.82
CA CYS A 44 16.55 -39.85 -21.09
C CYS A 44 15.53 -40.90 -20.63
N CYS A 45 15.74 -42.17 -20.98
CA CYS A 45 14.85 -43.27 -20.61
C CYS A 45 13.36 -43.04 -20.98
N LYS A 46 13.10 -42.38 -22.12
CA LYS A 46 11.76 -41.97 -22.63
C LYS A 46 11.08 -40.82 -21.85
N GLU A 47 11.79 -40.21 -20.90
CA GLU A 47 11.35 -39.01 -20.19
C GLU A 47 12.04 -37.76 -20.73
N LYS A 48 11.32 -36.64 -20.72
CA LYS A 48 11.78 -35.34 -21.24
C LYS A 48 12.21 -34.42 -20.12
N PHE A 49 13.44 -33.91 -20.20
CA PHE A 49 14.01 -32.95 -19.28
C PHE A 49 14.32 -31.64 -20.01
N THR A 50 14.03 -30.51 -19.38
CA THR A 50 14.26 -29.19 -19.98
C THR A 50 15.21 -28.36 -19.13
N GLY A 51 16.35 -27.99 -19.71
CA GLY A 51 17.27 -27.00 -19.15
C GLY A 51 17.03 -25.63 -19.77
N LYS A 52 16.89 -24.59 -18.94
CA LYS A 52 16.75 -23.19 -19.39
C LYS A 52 17.93 -22.36 -18.92
N GLY A 53 18.54 -21.64 -19.85
CA GLY A 53 19.72 -20.82 -19.65
C GLY A 53 19.59 -19.45 -20.29
N LYS A 54 20.39 -18.51 -19.81
CA LYS A 54 20.39 -17.15 -20.32
C LYS A 54 21.81 -16.62 -20.37
N LYS A 55 22.25 -16.26 -21.58
CA LYS A 55 23.54 -15.61 -21.80
C LYS A 55 23.32 -14.15 -22.13
N THR A 56 23.83 -13.24 -21.30
CA THR A 56 23.73 -11.80 -21.56
C THR A 56 24.65 -11.42 -22.73
N LEU A 57 24.10 -10.77 -23.75
CA LEU A 57 24.86 -10.24 -24.89
C LEU A 57 25.21 -8.77 -24.64
N ILE A 58 24.20 -7.97 -24.28
CA ILE A 58 24.33 -6.55 -23.96
C ILE A 58 23.68 -6.30 -22.61
N VAL A 59 24.44 -5.76 -21.66
CA VAL A 59 23.90 -5.42 -20.33
C VAL A 59 22.88 -4.27 -20.43
N GLY A 60 23.14 -3.29 -21.29
CA GLY A 60 22.24 -2.18 -21.57
C GLY A 60 21.96 -1.31 -20.35
N TRP A 61 20.72 -0.83 -20.24
CA TRP A 61 20.19 -0.04 -19.13
C TRP A 61 20.35 -0.67 -17.74
N LYS A 62 20.56 -1.99 -17.65
CA LYS A 62 20.80 -2.65 -16.35
C LYS A 62 22.12 -2.25 -15.69
N SER A 63 23.09 -1.72 -16.46
CA SER A 63 24.41 -1.34 -15.97
C SER A 63 24.38 -0.27 -14.86
N VAL A 64 23.36 0.59 -14.87
CA VAL A 64 23.20 1.67 -13.87
C VAL A 64 22.34 1.27 -12.68
N LEU A 65 21.77 0.06 -12.69
CA LEU A 65 20.92 -0.45 -11.61
C LEU A 65 21.67 -1.46 -10.74
N PRO A 66 21.24 -1.65 -9.48
CA PRO A 66 21.84 -2.68 -8.63
C PRO A 66 21.70 -4.06 -9.28
N PRO A 67 22.76 -4.90 -9.24
CA PRO A 67 22.72 -6.24 -9.82
C PRO A 67 21.62 -7.08 -9.16
N GLN A 68 20.82 -7.76 -9.97
CA GLN A 68 19.79 -8.67 -9.45
C GLN A 68 20.43 -10.01 -9.05
N LYS A 69 20.07 -10.53 -7.86
CA LYS A 69 20.67 -11.73 -7.26
C LYS A 69 20.40 -13.06 -7.98
N LYS A 70 19.69 -13.07 -9.11
CA LYS A 70 19.33 -14.29 -9.85
C LYS A 70 19.41 -14.05 -11.34
N GLU A 71 20.57 -14.28 -11.92
CA GLU A 71 20.68 -14.52 -13.35
C GLU A 71 20.58 -16.03 -13.60
N ALA A 72 19.93 -16.42 -14.69
CA ALA A 72 19.83 -17.83 -15.05
C ALA A 72 21.22 -18.38 -15.38
N ALA A 73 21.41 -19.69 -15.18
CA ALA A 73 22.69 -20.32 -15.45
C ALA A 73 23.07 -20.17 -16.93
N ASP A 74 24.36 -19.96 -17.19
CA ASP A 74 24.90 -20.07 -18.54
C ASP A 74 24.90 -21.55 -18.92
N LEU A 75 24.24 -21.88 -20.02
CA LEU A 75 24.14 -23.26 -20.50
C LEU A 75 25.20 -23.51 -21.59
N PRO A 76 25.74 -24.74 -21.68
CA PRO A 76 26.67 -25.08 -22.74
C PRO A 76 25.98 -24.99 -24.12
N LEU A 77 26.77 -24.68 -25.14
CA LEU A 77 26.32 -24.77 -26.52
C LEU A 77 26.21 -26.24 -26.91
N VAL A 78 25.02 -26.66 -27.33
CA VAL A 78 24.73 -28.03 -27.79
C VAL A 78 24.01 -27.98 -29.13
N LYS A 79 24.17 -29.05 -29.92
CA LYS A 79 23.46 -29.26 -31.18
C LYS A 79 22.46 -30.39 -31.04
N LYS A 80 21.44 -30.37 -31.90
CA LYS A 80 20.48 -31.47 -31.99
C LYS A 80 21.21 -32.75 -32.39
N GLY A 81 21.05 -33.79 -31.58
CA GLY A 81 21.69 -35.09 -31.80
C GLY A 81 22.98 -35.29 -31.00
N ASP A 82 23.44 -34.29 -30.24
CA ASP A 82 24.57 -34.47 -29.33
C ASP A 82 24.25 -35.53 -28.27
N ALA A 83 25.16 -36.47 -28.09
CA ALA A 83 25.04 -37.49 -27.05
C ALA A 83 25.21 -36.86 -25.67
N VAL A 84 24.29 -37.16 -24.76
CA VAL A 84 24.35 -36.73 -23.36
C VAL A 84 24.46 -37.94 -22.44
N MET A 85 25.17 -37.79 -21.34
CA MET A 85 25.30 -38.82 -20.30
C MET A 85 24.72 -38.31 -18.99
N CYS A 86 23.70 -39.01 -18.48
CA CYS A 86 23.18 -38.76 -17.14
C CYS A 86 24.18 -39.32 -16.11
N LYS A 87 24.82 -38.43 -15.34
CA LYS A 87 25.79 -38.82 -14.29
C LYS A 87 25.10 -39.20 -12.98
N THR A 88 24.08 -38.44 -12.59
CA THR A 88 23.38 -38.56 -11.32
C THR A 88 21.91 -38.23 -11.53
N ALA A 89 21.03 -38.98 -10.88
CA ALA A 89 19.62 -38.69 -10.78
C ALA A 89 19.25 -38.57 -9.30
N GLU A 90 18.56 -37.49 -8.95
CA GLU A 90 18.15 -37.21 -7.57
C GLU A 90 16.64 -37.01 -7.52
N LEU A 91 15.99 -37.67 -6.57
CA LEU A 91 14.58 -37.42 -6.26
C LEU A 91 14.50 -36.16 -5.38
N ILE A 92 13.92 -35.09 -5.92
CA ILE A 92 13.73 -33.84 -5.17
C ILE A 92 12.31 -33.79 -4.63
N ASP A 93 12.14 -34.18 -3.37
CA ASP A 93 10.87 -34.06 -2.67
C ASP A 93 10.55 -32.58 -2.39
N LYS A 94 9.50 -32.07 -3.03
CA LYS A 94 9.00 -30.70 -2.83
C LYS A 94 7.66 -30.71 -2.13
N LYS A 95 7.50 -29.82 -1.15
CA LYS A 95 6.22 -29.55 -0.50
C LYS A 95 5.65 -28.23 -1.01
N THR A 96 4.32 -28.18 -1.16
CA THR A 96 3.63 -26.92 -1.43
C THR A 96 3.85 -25.98 -0.25
N LYS A 97 4.07 -24.70 -0.56
CA LYS A 97 4.22 -23.65 0.46
C LYS A 97 2.94 -22.82 0.47
N PRO A 98 2.43 -22.44 1.66
CA PRO A 98 1.32 -21.51 1.73
C PRO A 98 1.71 -20.17 1.09
N LEU A 99 0.70 -19.39 0.67
CA LEU A 99 0.94 -18.07 0.10
C LEU A 99 1.73 -17.20 1.09
N SER A 100 2.69 -16.46 0.56
CA SER A 100 3.49 -15.53 1.35
C SER A 100 2.60 -14.40 1.88
N ARG A 101 2.78 -14.04 3.15
CA ARG A 101 2.09 -12.91 3.76
C ARG A 101 2.51 -11.60 3.11
N PHE A 102 1.61 -10.62 3.13
CA PHE A 102 1.94 -9.29 2.64
C PHE A 102 2.99 -8.60 3.53
N THR A 103 3.96 -7.95 2.92
CA THR A 103 4.70 -6.80 3.45
C THR A 103 4.06 -5.51 2.97
N GLU A 104 4.42 -4.35 3.54
CA GLU A 104 3.90 -3.04 3.09
C GLU A 104 4.08 -2.82 1.59
N GLY A 105 5.28 -3.09 1.06
CA GLY A 105 5.55 -2.96 -0.37
C GLY A 105 4.73 -3.91 -1.23
N THR A 106 4.53 -5.16 -0.79
CA THR A 106 3.67 -6.09 -1.55
C THR A 106 2.19 -5.77 -1.43
N LEU A 107 1.75 -5.16 -0.31
CA LEU A 107 0.36 -4.73 -0.13
C LEU A 107 0.06 -3.51 -1.00
N ILE A 108 0.96 -2.52 -1.08
CA ILE A 108 0.83 -1.38 -2.00
C ILE A 108 0.74 -1.88 -3.45
N LYS A 109 1.60 -2.85 -3.82
CA LYS A 109 1.50 -3.50 -5.15
C LYS A 109 0.16 -4.22 -5.31
N ALA A 110 -0.32 -4.93 -4.29
CA ALA A 110 -1.62 -5.61 -4.33
C ALA A 110 -2.78 -4.64 -4.51
N MET A 111 -2.77 -3.48 -3.84
CA MET A 111 -3.76 -2.41 -4.01
C MET A 111 -3.75 -1.85 -5.44
N ALA A 112 -2.56 -1.58 -5.99
CA ALA A 112 -2.39 -1.09 -7.36
C ALA A 112 -2.88 -2.12 -8.40
N GLY A 113 -2.55 -3.39 -8.19
CA GLY A 113 -2.97 -4.49 -9.03
C GLY A 113 -4.05 -5.31 -8.37
N ILE A 114 -5.15 -4.70 -7.92
CA ILE A 114 -6.21 -5.46 -7.23
C ILE A 114 -6.95 -6.40 -8.21
N ALA A 115 -6.95 -6.08 -9.51
CA ALA A 115 -7.66 -6.82 -10.55
C ALA A 115 -7.27 -8.32 -10.63
N ARG A 116 -6.06 -8.72 -10.22
CA ARG A 116 -5.66 -10.14 -10.12
C ARG A 116 -6.43 -10.94 -9.06
N TYR A 117 -7.07 -10.26 -8.11
CA TYR A 117 -7.85 -10.88 -7.02
C TYR A 117 -9.35 -10.88 -7.31
N VAL A 118 -9.76 -10.35 -8.45
CA VAL A 118 -11.15 -10.37 -8.91
C VAL A 118 -11.30 -11.48 -9.94
N GLU A 119 -12.48 -12.08 -10.08
CA GLU A 119 -12.74 -13.10 -11.10
C GLU A 119 -13.38 -12.49 -12.35
N ASN A 120 -14.40 -11.65 -12.15
CA ASN A 120 -15.22 -11.05 -13.21
C ASN A 120 -14.38 -10.17 -14.17
N PRO A 121 -14.40 -10.46 -15.49
CA PRO A 121 -13.57 -9.76 -16.48
C PRO A 121 -13.92 -8.28 -16.65
N LYS A 122 -15.21 -7.89 -16.51
CA LYS A 122 -15.62 -6.48 -16.59
C LYS A 122 -15.08 -5.67 -15.42
N VAL A 123 -15.16 -6.22 -14.21
CA VAL A 123 -14.61 -5.58 -13.01
C VAL A 123 -13.08 -5.48 -13.09
N LYS A 124 -12.43 -6.49 -13.70
CA LYS A 124 -10.98 -6.46 -13.93
C LYS A 124 -10.53 -5.34 -14.86
N SER A 125 -11.25 -5.05 -15.94
CA SER A 125 -10.85 -3.99 -16.89
C SER A 125 -10.92 -2.63 -16.21
N VAL A 126 -12.05 -2.33 -15.55
CA VAL A 126 -12.24 -1.07 -14.82
C VAL A 126 -11.16 -0.86 -13.76
N LEU A 127 -10.85 -1.88 -12.95
CA LEU A 127 -9.81 -1.78 -11.91
C LEU A 127 -8.39 -1.66 -12.47
N LYS A 128 -8.14 -2.07 -13.72
CA LYS A 128 -6.83 -1.84 -14.37
C LYS A 128 -6.73 -0.42 -14.89
N GLU A 129 -7.81 0.11 -15.46
CA GLU A 129 -7.90 1.48 -15.97
C GLU A 129 -7.81 2.50 -14.83
N SER A 130 -8.50 2.28 -13.71
CA SER A 130 -8.45 3.15 -12.52
C SER A 130 -7.18 2.98 -11.65
N ALA A 131 -6.19 2.22 -12.14
CA ALA A 131 -4.95 1.90 -11.44
C ALA A 131 -5.15 1.20 -10.07
N GLY A 132 -6.29 0.54 -9.84
CA GLY A 132 -6.58 -0.30 -8.68
C GLY A 132 -7.36 0.41 -7.56
N ILE A 133 -7.10 0.05 -6.30
CA ILE A 133 -7.74 0.69 -5.14
C ILE A 133 -6.88 1.84 -4.63
N GLY A 134 -7.46 3.04 -4.66
CA GLY A 134 -6.82 4.27 -4.22
C GLY A 134 -5.69 4.70 -5.16
N THR A 135 -5.30 5.96 -5.05
CA THR A 135 -4.23 6.55 -5.86
C THR A 135 -2.85 6.26 -5.26
N GLU A 136 -1.79 6.36 -6.07
CA GLU A 136 -0.41 6.16 -5.61
C GLU A 136 -0.08 7.01 -4.37
N ALA A 137 -0.56 8.25 -4.33
CA ALA A 137 -0.36 9.19 -3.22
C ALA A 137 -1.04 8.77 -1.90
N THR A 138 -2.10 7.94 -1.94
CA THR A 138 -2.94 7.65 -0.76
C THR A 138 -2.72 6.25 -0.18
N ARG A 139 -2.14 5.31 -0.94
CA ARG A 139 -1.98 3.91 -0.47
C ARG A 139 -1.16 3.79 0.80
N ALA A 140 -0.05 4.53 0.89
CA ALA A 140 0.81 4.49 2.08
C ALA A 140 0.09 5.03 3.32
N SER A 141 -0.65 6.14 3.20
CA SER A 141 -1.38 6.74 4.32
C SER A 141 -2.56 5.88 4.79
N ILE A 142 -3.20 5.15 3.88
CA ILE A 142 -4.23 4.15 4.24
C ILE A 142 -3.62 3.03 5.08
N ILE A 143 -2.47 2.48 4.69
CA ILE A 143 -1.77 1.44 5.47
C ILE A 143 -1.38 1.96 6.85
N GLU A 144 -0.86 3.20 6.96
CA GLU A 144 -0.60 3.84 8.25
C GLU A 144 -1.86 3.97 9.10
N THR A 145 -2.98 4.34 8.48
CA THR A 145 -4.28 4.46 9.17
C THR A 145 -4.75 3.10 9.71
N LEU A 146 -4.59 2.02 8.95
CA LEU A 146 -4.93 0.67 9.41
C LEU A 146 -4.05 0.23 10.60
N LYS A 147 -2.76 0.58 10.59
CA LYS A 147 -1.86 0.35 11.74
C LYS A 147 -2.30 1.16 12.96
N GLN A 148 -2.58 2.46 12.79
CA GLN A 148 -3.03 3.35 13.87
C GLN A 148 -4.36 2.89 14.49
N ARG A 149 -5.27 2.32 13.68
CA ARG A 149 -6.54 1.76 14.13
C ARG A 149 -6.41 0.34 14.70
N ASN A 150 -5.21 -0.23 14.75
CA ASN A 150 -4.95 -1.57 15.27
C ASN A 150 -5.74 -2.66 14.54
N THR A 151 -6.04 -2.50 13.24
CA THR A 151 -6.65 -3.54 12.40
C THR A 151 -5.60 -4.45 11.77
N ILE A 152 -4.40 -3.92 11.58
CA ILE A 152 -3.22 -4.66 11.14
C ILE A 152 -2.01 -4.35 12.03
N GLN A 153 -1.07 -5.27 12.10
CA GLN A 153 0.18 -5.12 12.85
C GLN A 153 1.37 -5.68 12.05
N LEU A 154 2.58 -5.17 12.33
CA LEU A 154 3.82 -5.66 11.74
C LEU A 154 4.45 -6.73 12.64
N LYS A 155 4.74 -7.90 12.05
CA LYS A 155 5.61 -8.92 12.63
C LYS A 155 6.86 -9.01 11.76
N GLY A 156 7.93 -8.31 12.20
CA GLY A 156 9.11 -8.08 11.38
C GLY A 156 8.74 -7.28 10.13
N LYS A 157 9.00 -7.83 8.94
CA LYS A 157 8.65 -7.20 7.65
C LYS A 157 7.24 -7.56 7.15
N THR A 158 6.53 -8.44 7.83
CA THR A 158 5.23 -8.97 7.38
C THR A 158 4.08 -8.31 8.12
N ILE A 159 2.96 -8.11 7.43
CA ILE A 159 1.70 -7.59 7.93
C ILE A 159 0.83 -8.78 8.37
N LEU A 160 0.24 -8.65 9.55
CA LEU A 160 -0.75 -9.57 10.10
C LEU A 160 -2.03 -8.82 10.43
N SER A 161 -3.18 -9.40 10.10
CA SER A 161 -4.45 -8.92 10.65
C SER A 161 -4.50 -9.21 12.14
N THR A 162 -4.89 -8.21 12.92
CA THR A 162 -5.15 -8.34 14.35
C THR A 162 -6.50 -9.02 14.56
N GLU A 163 -6.78 -9.44 15.80
CA GLU A 163 -8.10 -9.95 16.15
C GLU A 163 -9.19 -8.89 15.91
N HIS A 164 -8.93 -7.65 16.32
CA HIS A 164 -9.81 -6.51 16.05
C HIS A 164 -10.08 -6.31 14.55
N GLY A 165 -9.05 -6.40 13.71
CA GLY A 165 -9.21 -6.25 12.27
C GLY A 165 -10.08 -7.35 11.64
N ARG A 166 -9.99 -8.58 12.13
CA ARG A 166 -10.82 -9.70 11.67
C ARG A 166 -12.27 -9.52 12.09
N HIS A 167 -12.51 -9.27 13.38
CA HIS A 167 -13.86 -9.00 13.88
C HIS A 167 -14.50 -7.79 13.20
N PHE A 168 -13.71 -6.75 12.88
CA PHE A 168 -14.19 -5.61 12.11
C PHE A 168 -14.66 -6.04 10.72
N ILE A 169 -13.85 -6.74 9.93
CA ILE A 169 -14.21 -7.23 8.59
C ILE A 169 -15.43 -8.17 8.62
N ASP A 170 -15.56 -8.98 9.67
CA ASP A 170 -16.70 -9.89 9.85
C ASP A 170 -17.99 -9.13 10.20
N SER A 171 -17.88 -7.97 10.85
CA SER A 171 -19.02 -7.13 11.22
C SER A 171 -19.49 -6.19 10.10
N VAL A 172 -18.66 -5.93 9.07
CA VAL A 172 -19.05 -5.07 7.95
C VAL A 172 -20.12 -5.78 7.09
N PRO A 173 -21.34 -5.21 6.96
CA PRO A 173 -22.41 -5.81 6.17
C PRO A 173 -22.20 -5.65 4.67
N GLY A 174 -22.88 -6.50 3.90
CA GLY A 174 -22.96 -6.39 2.44
C GLY A 174 -21.61 -6.55 1.73
N ARG A 175 -21.49 -5.86 0.58
CA ARG A 175 -20.34 -5.97 -0.33
C ARG A 175 -19.29 -4.87 -0.13
N VAL A 176 -19.32 -4.12 0.97
CA VAL A 176 -18.38 -2.99 1.20
C VAL A 176 -16.91 -3.42 1.16
N LYS A 177 -16.63 -4.65 1.59
CA LYS A 177 -15.28 -5.25 1.58
C LYS A 177 -14.86 -5.84 0.23
N ASP A 178 -15.76 -5.84 -0.76
CA ASP A 178 -15.50 -6.36 -2.10
C ASP A 178 -14.86 -5.27 -2.97
N PRO A 179 -13.67 -5.50 -3.56
CA PRO A 179 -13.02 -4.55 -4.46
C PRO A 179 -13.88 -4.19 -5.68
N ALA A 180 -14.86 -5.03 -6.05
CA ALA A 180 -15.79 -4.72 -7.13
C ALA A 180 -16.66 -3.49 -6.86
N VAL A 181 -16.94 -3.17 -5.59
CA VAL A 181 -17.71 -1.94 -5.25
C VAL A 181 -16.90 -0.70 -5.58
N THR A 182 -15.59 -0.71 -5.32
CA THR A 182 -14.70 0.38 -5.73
C THR A 182 -14.67 0.55 -7.24
N ALA A 183 -14.59 -0.57 -7.99
CA ALA A 183 -14.64 -0.52 -9.46
C ALA A 183 -15.92 0.16 -9.97
N TRP A 184 -17.07 -0.21 -9.38
CA TRP A 184 -18.35 0.36 -9.77
C TRP A 184 -18.40 1.88 -9.53
N TRP A 185 -17.84 2.36 -8.41
CA TRP A 185 -17.77 3.80 -8.14
C TRP A 185 -16.86 4.55 -9.09
N GLU A 186 -15.65 4.04 -9.34
CA GLU A 186 -14.70 4.65 -10.28
C GLU A 186 -15.33 4.73 -11.69
N GLN A 187 -16.03 3.69 -12.12
CA GLN A 187 -16.75 3.69 -13.39
C GLN A 187 -17.81 4.79 -13.44
N GLN A 188 -18.70 4.88 -12.44
CA GLN A 188 -19.75 5.90 -12.41
C GLN A 188 -19.14 7.32 -12.36
N MET A 189 -18.03 7.51 -11.64
CA MET A 189 -17.33 8.80 -11.61
C MET A 189 -16.71 9.16 -12.97
N SER A 190 -16.18 8.17 -13.69
CA SER A 190 -15.68 8.35 -15.06
C SER A 190 -16.80 8.72 -16.03
N GLU A 191 -17.95 8.03 -15.97
CA GLU A 191 -19.14 8.33 -16.79
C GLU A 191 -19.64 9.77 -16.56
N ILE A 192 -19.59 10.27 -15.32
CA ILE A 192 -19.93 11.67 -15.00
C ILE A 192 -18.90 12.63 -15.59
N ALA A 193 -17.60 12.33 -15.46
CA ALA A 193 -16.53 13.22 -15.87
C ALA A 193 -16.35 13.29 -17.39
N GLU A 194 -16.56 12.18 -18.10
CA GLU A 194 -16.20 12.01 -19.51
C GLU A 194 -17.43 11.86 -20.42
N GLU A 195 -18.50 11.22 -19.94
CA GLU A 195 -19.69 10.91 -20.75
C GLU A 195 -20.90 11.80 -20.43
N GLY A 196 -20.75 12.74 -19.48
CA GLY A 196 -21.78 13.72 -19.12
C GLY A 196 -22.97 13.13 -18.35
N ALA A 197 -22.78 12.02 -17.64
CA ALA A 197 -23.81 11.44 -16.78
C ALA A 197 -24.21 12.40 -15.64
N ASP A 198 -25.48 12.37 -15.23
CA ASP A 198 -25.98 13.24 -14.16
C ASP A 198 -25.47 12.80 -12.78
N ALA A 199 -24.68 13.68 -12.16
CA ALA A 199 -24.15 13.48 -10.81
C ALA A 199 -25.25 13.31 -9.75
N ASN A 200 -26.43 13.91 -9.93
CA ASN A 200 -27.54 13.77 -8.98
C ASN A 200 -28.06 12.32 -8.95
N ILE A 201 -28.19 11.68 -10.12
CA ILE A 201 -28.61 10.28 -10.23
C ILE A 201 -27.61 9.36 -9.50
N PHE A 202 -26.31 9.64 -9.64
CA PHE A 202 -25.28 8.90 -8.92
C PHE A 202 -25.41 9.09 -7.39
N LEU A 203 -25.59 10.32 -6.92
CA LEU A 203 -25.76 10.62 -5.49
C LEU A 203 -27.02 9.97 -4.91
N GLU A 204 -28.12 9.96 -5.64
CA GLU A 204 -29.35 9.27 -5.25
C GLU A 204 -29.13 7.77 -5.07
N LYS A 205 -28.52 7.11 -6.07
CA LYS A 205 -28.17 5.68 -6.00
C LYS A 205 -27.22 5.38 -4.84
N MET A 206 -26.21 6.22 -4.62
CA MET A 206 -25.26 6.07 -3.52
C MET A 206 -25.97 6.22 -2.17
N THR A 207 -26.87 7.19 -2.04
CA THR A 207 -27.63 7.44 -0.80
C THR A 207 -28.57 6.28 -0.49
N ASP A 208 -29.32 5.78 -1.48
CA ASP A 208 -30.17 4.59 -1.32
C ASP A 208 -29.35 3.35 -0.90
N TRP A 209 -28.20 3.14 -1.55
CA TRP A 209 -27.30 2.05 -1.18
C TRP A 209 -26.77 2.19 0.26
N MET A 210 -26.38 3.39 0.68
CA MET A 210 -25.95 3.67 2.05
C MET A 210 -27.08 3.44 3.06
N CYS A 211 -28.31 3.87 2.77
CA CYS A 211 -29.47 3.62 3.63
C CYS A 211 -29.72 2.12 3.83
N LYS A 212 -29.68 1.33 2.75
CA LYS A 212 -29.82 -0.14 2.81
C LYS A 212 -28.69 -0.79 3.61
N LEU A 213 -27.47 -0.29 3.45
CA LEU A 213 -26.31 -0.78 4.17
C LEU A 213 -26.41 -0.49 5.67
N VAL A 214 -26.80 0.71 6.06
CA VAL A 214 -27.03 1.08 7.47
C VAL A 214 -28.19 0.25 8.07
N ALA A 215 -29.27 0.04 7.32
CA ALA A 215 -30.39 -0.78 7.77
C ALA A 215 -30.02 -2.26 7.98
N SER A 216 -29.11 -2.80 7.17
CA SER A 216 -28.60 -4.17 7.31
C SER A 216 -27.47 -4.32 8.33
N ALA A 217 -26.93 -3.22 8.85
CA ALA A 217 -25.89 -3.23 9.85
C ALA A 217 -26.43 -3.67 11.21
N ASN A 218 -25.68 -4.49 11.94
CA ASN A 218 -26.02 -4.87 13.32
C ASN A 218 -25.20 -4.05 14.32
N PRO A 219 -25.80 -3.07 15.03
CA PRO A 219 -25.07 -2.21 15.97
C PRO A 219 -24.38 -2.98 17.10
N GLU A 220 -24.93 -4.12 17.52
CA GLU A 220 -24.34 -4.95 18.57
C GLU A 220 -23.03 -5.60 18.13
N GLN A 221 -22.90 -5.97 16.85
CA GLN A 221 -21.64 -6.49 16.32
C GLN A 221 -20.54 -5.42 16.39
N PHE A 222 -20.83 -4.18 15.98
CA PHE A 222 -19.88 -3.08 16.08
C PHE A 222 -19.53 -2.71 17.53
N ARG A 223 -20.48 -2.82 18.47
CA ARG A 223 -20.21 -2.63 19.92
C ARG A 223 -19.23 -3.67 20.45
N LYS A 224 -19.36 -4.94 20.05
CA LYS A 224 -18.43 -6.01 20.43
C LYS A 224 -17.03 -5.77 19.87
N VAL A 225 -16.93 -5.40 18.60
CA VAL A 225 -15.66 -5.03 17.94
C VAL A 225 -14.97 -3.87 18.65
N ALA A 226 -15.73 -2.85 19.06
CA ALA A 226 -15.21 -1.67 19.76
C ALA A 226 -14.67 -2.03 21.15
N LYS A 227 -15.33 -2.94 21.88
CA LYS A 227 -14.83 -3.43 23.19
C LYS A 227 -13.53 -4.23 23.06
N ALA A 228 -13.35 -4.96 21.96
CA ALA A 228 -12.15 -5.76 21.69
C ALA A 228 -10.90 -4.93 21.33
N ASN A 229 -11.06 -3.63 21.04
CA ASN A 229 -9.96 -2.70 20.81
C ASN A 229 -10.21 -1.44 21.65
N PRO A 230 -10.02 -1.52 22.99
CA PRO A 230 -10.18 -0.36 23.83
C PRO A 230 -9.24 0.72 23.29
N LYS A 231 -9.78 1.91 23.00
CA LYS A 231 -8.96 3.08 22.69
C LYS A 231 -7.88 3.10 23.76
N LYS A 232 -6.59 3.18 23.38
CA LYS A 232 -5.56 3.61 24.32
C LYS A 232 -6.14 4.85 24.98
N GLU A 233 -6.40 4.76 26.29
CA GLU A 233 -6.71 5.95 27.06
C GLU A 233 -5.56 6.89 26.75
N ARG A 234 -5.84 7.92 25.93
CA ARG A 234 -5.00 9.11 25.98
C ARG A 234 -5.03 9.45 27.45
N ALA A 235 -3.87 9.51 28.10
CA ALA A 235 -3.80 9.87 29.50
C ALA A 235 -4.64 11.15 29.69
N CYS A 236 -5.89 10.97 30.12
CA CYS A 236 -6.79 12.01 30.55
C CYS A 236 -6.34 12.28 31.97
N GLY A 237 -5.16 12.88 32.08
CA GLY A 237 -4.52 13.17 33.36
C GLY A 237 -3.85 14.53 33.25
N GLY A 238 -4.57 15.58 33.67
CA GLY A 238 -4.12 16.80 34.36
C GLY A 238 -3.08 17.73 33.72
N ASN A 239 -2.03 17.18 33.13
CA ASN A 239 -0.75 17.86 32.87
C ASN A 239 -0.26 17.75 31.43
N ASN A 240 -1.05 17.20 30.50
CA ASN A 240 -0.67 17.25 29.09
C ASN A 240 -0.74 18.70 28.57
N PRO A 241 0.26 19.15 27.79
CA PRO A 241 0.27 20.51 27.27
C PRO A 241 -0.89 20.72 26.28
N PRO A 242 -1.55 21.89 26.35
CA PRO A 242 -2.64 22.24 25.46
C PRO A 242 -2.17 22.36 24.00
N THR A 243 -3.05 22.01 23.05
CA THR A 243 -2.75 22.08 21.63
C THR A 243 -2.42 23.52 21.20
N ARG A 244 -1.52 23.70 20.23
CA ARG A 244 -1.11 25.03 19.73
C ARG A 244 -2.29 25.92 19.32
N LYS A 245 -3.31 25.34 18.68
CA LYS A 245 -4.57 26.02 18.32
C LYS A 245 -5.35 26.50 19.54
N MET A 246 -5.40 25.70 20.60
CA MET A 246 -6.11 26.02 21.84
C MET A 246 -5.43 27.17 22.59
N ILE A 247 -4.10 27.18 22.62
CA ILE A 247 -3.31 28.29 23.18
C ILE A 247 -3.52 29.58 22.38
N GLN A 248 -3.57 29.51 21.05
CA GLN A 248 -3.82 30.67 20.19
C GLN A 248 -5.23 31.26 20.41
N LEU A 249 -6.25 30.40 20.49
CA LEU A 249 -7.62 30.83 20.80
C LEU A 249 -7.70 31.52 22.16
N ALA A 250 -7.10 30.93 23.20
CA ALA A 250 -7.07 31.52 24.53
C ALA A 250 -6.37 32.90 24.54
N LYS A 251 -5.26 33.05 23.80
CA LYS A 251 -4.56 34.33 23.64
C LYS A 251 -5.39 35.38 22.90
N SER A 252 -6.14 34.98 21.87
CA SER A 252 -7.03 35.89 21.13
C SER A 252 -8.12 36.42 22.04
N ILE A 253 -8.84 35.53 22.73
CA ILE A 253 -9.94 35.90 23.62
C ILE A 253 -9.44 36.78 24.78
N ALA A 254 -8.29 36.45 25.36
CA ALA A 254 -7.67 37.26 26.40
C ALA A 254 -7.31 38.66 25.92
N LYS A 255 -6.84 38.80 24.67
CA LYS A 255 -6.51 40.09 24.07
C LYS A 255 -7.77 40.91 23.76
N ASP A 256 -8.78 40.27 23.17
CA ASP A 256 -10.01 40.94 22.73
C ASP A 256 -10.86 41.41 23.92
N ARG A 257 -10.86 40.66 25.02
CA ARG A 257 -11.62 40.98 26.25
C ARG A 257 -10.78 41.63 27.35
N ASN A 258 -9.52 41.95 27.07
CA ASN A 258 -8.55 42.53 28.02
C ASN A 258 -8.46 41.74 29.35
N LEU A 259 -8.38 40.41 29.27
CA LEU A 259 -8.33 39.47 30.41
C LEU A 259 -6.92 38.92 30.62
N LYS A 260 -6.58 38.62 31.88
CA LYS A 260 -5.31 37.96 32.23
C LYS A 260 -5.41 36.45 32.00
N LEU A 261 -4.41 35.89 31.32
CA LEU A 261 -4.31 34.44 31.10
C LEU A 261 -3.94 33.72 32.41
N PRO A 262 -4.53 32.54 32.69
CA PRO A 262 -4.19 31.77 33.88
C PRO A 262 -2.73 31.29 33.89
N ARG A 263 -2.12 31.18 35.07
CA ARG A 263 -0.77 30.61 35.23
C ARG A 263 -0.80 29.13 34.82
N GLY A 264 0.08 28.73 33.91
CA GLY A 264 0.16 27.34 33.43
C GLY A 264 -0.67 27.02 32.18
N TYR A 265 -1.32 28.01 31.54
CA TYR A 265 -2.12 27.82 30.31
C TYR A 265 -1.33 27.29 29.09
N THR A 266 -0.01 27.24 29.15
CA THR A 266 0.85 26.65 28.11
C THR A 266 1.29 25.23 28.45
N LYS A 267 1.09 24.79 29.69
CA LYS A 267 1.60 23.53 30.25
C LYS A 267 0.50 22.54 30.64
N SER A 268 -0.68 23.02 31.03
CA SER A 268 -1.81 22.17 31.40
C SER A 268 -3.01 22.43 30.49
N PHE A 269 -3.51 21.35 29.89
CA PHE A 269 -4.73 21.34 29.08
C PHE A 269 -5.95 21.82 29.87
N ASP A 270 -6.11 21.36 31.11
CA ASP A 270 -7.29 21.63 31.93
C ASP A 270 -7.38 23.11 32.32
N ILE A 271 -6.25 23.74 32.62
CA ILE A 271 -6.19 25.18 32.94
C ILE A 271 -6.67 26.02 31.75
N THR A 272 -6.23 25.66 30.53
CA THR A 272 -6.60 26.38 29.31
C THR A 272 -8.05 26.10 28.91
N LYS A 273 -8.52 24.86 29.11
CA LYS A 273 -9.91 24.48 28.87
C LYS A 273 -10.86 25.21 29.81
N GLN A 274 -10.60 25.24 31.12
CA GLN A 274 -11.42 25.97 32.10
C GLN A 274 -11.51 27.47 31.79
N PHE A 275 -10.43 28.07 31.29
CA PHE A 275 -10.45 29.47 30.85
C PHE A 275 -11.33 29.67 29.62
N LEU A 276 -11.21 28.81 28.61
CA LEU A 276 -12.02 28.89 27.40
C LEU A 276 -13.50 28.64 27.70
N ASP A 277 -13.83 27.63 28.50
CA ASP A 277 -15.20 27.28 28.87
C ASP A 277 -15.89 28.45 29.61
N LYS A 278 -15.18 29.17 30.49
CA LYS A 278 -15.71 30.36 31.17
C LYS A 278 -15.91 31.59 30.27
N GLN A 279 -15.30 31.61 29.09
CA GLN A 279 -15.35 32.76 28.18
C GLN A 279 -16.24 32.50 26.96
N LEU A 280 -16.49 31.22 26.64
CA LEU A 280 -17.34 30.78 25.54
C LEU A 280 -18.75 30.37 26.00
N SER A 281 -18.99 30.25 27.31
CA SER A 281 -20.32 30.26 27.92
C SER A 281 -20.92 31.65 27.92
#